data_AF-A0A7U9MYM6-F1
#
_entry.id   AF-A0A7U9MYM6-F1
#
_cell.length_a   1.000
_cell.length_b   1.000
_cell.length_c   1.000
_cell.angle_alpha   90.00
_cell.angle_beta   90.00
_cell.angle_gamma   90.00
#
_symmetry.space_group_name_H-M   'P 1'
#
loop_
_entity.id
_entity.type
_entity.pdbx_description
1 polymer ?
#
loop_
_entity_poly.entity_id
_entity_poly.type
_entity_poly.pdbx_seq_one_letter_code
_entity_poly.pdbx_strand_id
1 'polypeptide(L)' 'MDCFAKNENGNCNILRCGKCQGETCHFHKTHEEQAQSLEKVNERLRSLPEYQQEAIADKYYGGVKKW' A
#
# COMPACT_ATOMS: atom_id res chain seq x y z
N MET A 1 7.72 -12.01 -14.16
CA MET A 1 6.49 -11.31 -13.73
C MET A 1 6.71 -10.75 -12.35
N ASP A 2 6.93 -9.43 -12.31
CA ASP A 2 7.29 -8.67 -11.11
C ASP A 2 6.05 -7.90 -10.61
N CYS A 3 5.30 -8.53 -9.71
CA CYS A 3 4.10 -7.95 -9.12
C CYS A 3 4.24 -7.98 -7.61
N PHE A 4 4.10 -6.82 -6.94
CA PHE A 4 4.30 -6.68 -5.49
C PHE A 4 3.40 -7.59 -4.63
N ALA A 5 2.25 -7.96 -5.19
CA ALA A 5 1.24 -8.77 -4.53
C ALA A 5 1.45 -10.28 -4.73
N LYS A 6 2.39 -10.71 -5.58
CA LYS A 6 2.65 -12.12 -5.86
C LYS A 6 3.56 -12.72 -4.77
N ASN A 7 3.14 -13.83 -4.18
CA ASN A 7 3.98 -14.58 -3.24
C ASN A 7 4.85 -15.64 -3.92
N GLU A 8 5.69 -16.30 -3.13
CA GLU A 8 6.61 -17.36 -3.55
C GLU A 8 5.90 -18.54 -4.23
N ASN A 9 4.65 -18.84 -3.81
CA ASN A 9 3.80 -19.88 -4.41
C ASN A 9 3.11 -19.43 -5.72
N GLY A 10 3.36 -18.20 -6.17
CA GLY A 10 2.74 -17.62 -7.36
C GLY A 10 1.30 -17.12 -7.17
N ASN A 11 0.81 -17.08 -5.94
CA ASN A 11 -0.53 -16.63 -5.60
C ASN A 11 -0.56 -15.14 -5.25
N CYS A 12 -1.73 -14.51 -5.35
CA CYS A 12 -1.94 -13.11 -5.00
C CYS A 12 -2.27 -12.96 -3.51
N ASN A 13 -1.41 -12.26 -2.76
CA ASN A 13 -1.60 -11.96 -1.34
C ASN A 13 -2.73 -10.95 -1.08
N ILE A 14 -3.00 -10.05 -2.04
CA ILE A 14 -3.96 -8.96 -1.87
C ILE A 14 -5.39 -9.42 -2.18
N LEU A 15 -5.63 -9.92 -3.38
CA LEU A 15 -6.98 -10.30 -3.82
C LEU A 15 -7.43 -11.66 -3.26
N ARG A 16 -6.50 -12.47 -2.73
CA ARG A 16 -6.74 -13.85 -2.25
C ARG A 16 -7.51 -14.73 -3.26
N CYS A 17 -7.50 -14.37 -4.54
CA CYS A 17 -8.24 -15.01 -5.63
C CYS A 17 -7.51 -16.22 -6.24
N GLY A 18 -6.46 -16.73 -5.57
CA GLY A 18 -5.60 -17.79 -6.09
C GLY A 18 -4.38 -17.23 -6.83
N LYS A 19 -4.12 -17.73 -8.04
CA LYS A 19 -2.92 -17.40 -8.82
C LYS A 19 -2.88 -15.93 -9.25
N CYS A 20 -1.71 -15.33 -9.24
CA CYS A 20 -1.51 -13.98 -9.77
C CYS A 20 -1.83 -13.94 -11.27
N GLN A 21 -2.70 -13.02 -11.69
CA GLN A 21 -3.12 -12.85 -13.09
C GLN A 21 -2.13 -12.02 -13.93
N GLY A 22 -1.17 -11.35 -13.28
CA GLY A 22 -0.12 -10.67 -14.00
C GLY A 22 -0.50 -9.38 -14.69
N GLU A 23 0.03 -9.12 -15.89
CA GLU A 23 -0.16 -7.86 -16.63
C GLU A 23 -1.61 -7.62 -17.04
N THR A 24 -2.43 -8.67 -17.14
CA THR A 24 -3.87 -8.55 -17.37
C THR A 24 -4.64 -8.19 -16.09
N CYS A 25 -3.98 -8.17 -14.93
CA CYS A 25 -4.58 -7.77 -13.67
C CYS A 25 -4.65 -6.24 -13.60
N HIS A 26 -5.85 -5.68 -13.43
CA HIS A 26 -6.03 -4.24 -13.24
C HIS A 26 -5.40 -3.68 -11.94
N PHE A 27 -4.99 -4.57 -11.03
CA PHE A 27 -4.29 -4.22 -9.79
C PHE A 27 -2.78 -4.46 -9.86
N HIS A 28 -2.25 -4.83 -11.04
CA HIS A 28 -0.83 -5.07 -11.23
C HIS A 28 -0.02 -3.81 -10.92
N LYS A 29 1.04 -3.98 -10.12
CA LYS A 29 2.10 -2.99 -9.92
C LYS A 29 3.41 -3.72 -9.64
N THR A 30 4.53 -3.16 -10.08
CA THR A 30 5.85 -3.57 -9.61
C THR A 30 6.04 -3.18 -8.14
N HIS A 31 7.09 -3.71 -7.50
CA HIS A 31 7.46 -3.30 -6.15
C HIS A 31 7.81 -1.80 -6.08
N GLU A 32 8.48 -1.28 -7.11
CA GLU A 32 8.87 0.13 -7.19
C GLU A 32 7.64 1.04 -7.32
N GLU A 33 6.71 0.73 -8.23
CA GLU A 33 5.48 1.50 -8.41
C GLU A 33 4.64 1.52 -7.13
N GLN A 34 4.59 0.40 -6.40
CA GLN A 34 3.89 0.34 -5.13
C GLN A 34 4.60 1.18 -4.06
N ALA A 35 5.93 1.15 -3.98
CA ALA A 35 6.69 1.97 -3.04
C ALA A 35 6.50 3.47 -3.30
N GLN A 36 6.60 3.90 -4.56
CA GLN A 36 6.33 5.29 -4.96
C GLN A 36 4.89 5.70 -4.64
N SER A 37 3.92 4.81 -4.88
CA SER A 37 2.52 5.06 -4.56
C SER A 37 2.29 5.23 -3.06
N LEU A 38 2.98 4.47 -2.21
CA LEU A 38 2.90 4.59 -0.74
C LEU A 38 3.57 5.88 -0.26
N GLU A 39 4.74 6.22 -0.80
CA GLU A 39 5.45 7.43 -0.42
C GLU A 39 4.64 8.69 -0.70
N LYS A 40 3.98 8.76 -1.87
CA LYS A 40 3.10 9.87 -2.22
C LYS A 40 1.94 10.06 -1.23
N VAL A 41 1.41 8.96 -0.69
CA VAL A 41 0.36 9.02 0.34
C VAL A 41 0.96 9.52 1.66
N ASN A 42 2.14 9.02 2.04
CA ASN A 42 2.83 9.44 3.25
C ASN A 42 3.22 10.92 3.23
N GLU A 43 3.73 11.44 2.11
CA GLU A 43 4.00 12.87 1.92
C GLU A 43 2.74 13.71 2.15
N ARG A 44 1.61 13.30 1.58
CA ARG A 44 0.34 13.99 1.77
C ARG A 44 -0.09 13.97 3.24
N LEU A 45 0.07 12.85 3.94
CA LEU A 45 -0.24 12.76 5.37
C LEU A 45 0.68 13.66 6.21
N ARG A 46 1.99 13.70 5.91
CA ARG A 46 2.97 14.60 6.55
C ARG A 46 2.65 16.07 6.33
N SER A 47 2.05 16.43 5.21
CA SER A 47 1.68 17.82 4.89
C SER A 47 0.45 18.34 5.64
N LEU A 48 -0.33 17.47 6.29
CA LEU A 48 -1.52 17.89 7.03
C LEU A 48 -1.12 18.64 8.32
N PRO A 49 -1.97 19.54 8.84
CA PRO A 49 -1.79 20.10 10.18
C PRO A 49 -1.64 19.01 11.25
N GLU A 50 -0.87 19.30 12.29
CA GLU A 50 -0.54 18.31 13.33
C GLU A 50 -1.79 17.69 14.00
N TYR A 51 -2.81 18.50 14.30
CA TYR A 51 -4.04 17.98 14.90
C TYR A 51 -4.79 16.99 13.99
N GLN A 52 -4.69 17.14 12.66
CA GLN A 52 -5.28 16.19 11.71
C GLN A 52 -4.46 14.92 11.64
N GLN A 53 -3.13 15.04 11.66
CA GLN A 53 -2.22 13.91 11.75
C GLN A 53 -2.48 13.08 13.01
N GLU A 54 -2.61 13.72 14.17
CA GLU A 54 -2.95 13.04 15.44
C GLU A 54 -4.31 12.35 15.37
N ALA A 55 -5.35 13.04 14.89
CA ALA A 55 -6.68 12.45 14.75
C ALA A 55 -6.70 11.21 13.83
N ILE A 56 -5.89 11.21 12.77
CA ILE A 56 -5.73 10.04 11.87
C ILE A 56 -4.98 8.91 12.59
N ALA A 57 -3.88 9.23 13.29
CA ALA A 57 -3.08 8.26 14.03
C ALA A 57 -3.88 7.55 15.12
N ASP A 58 -4.65 8.31 15.91
CA ASP A 58 -5.52 7.77 16.95
C ASP A 58 -6.61 6.88 16.36
N LYS A 59 -7.26 7.33 15.27
CA LYS A 59 -8.40 6.62 14.67
C LYS A 59 -8.00 5.30 14.01
N TYR A 60 -6.87 5.25 13.31
CA TYR A 60 -6.53 4.11 12.45
C TYR A 60 -5.25 3.37 12.86
N TYR A 61 -4.38 3.98 13.65
CA TYR A 61 -3.03 3.47 13.89
C TYR A 61 -2.63 3.41 15.37
N GLY A 62 -3.59 3.46 16.29
CA GLY A 62 -3.35 3.34 17.73
C GLY A 62 -2.48 4.47 18.30
N GLY A 63 -2.63 5.68 17.78
CA GLY A 63 -1.90 6.88 18.20
C GLY A 63 -0.50 7.03 17.60
N VAL A 64 -0.09 6.12 16.71
CA VAL A 64 1.22 6.18 16.06
C VAL A 64 1.09 6.73 14.64
N LYS A 65 1.79 7.83 14.33
CA LYS A 65 1.93 8.35 12.96
C LYS A 65 2.79 7.34 12.16
N LYS A 66 2.18 6.65 11.18
CA LYS A 66 2.80 5.54 10.41
C LYS A 66 3.47 5.98 9.10
N TRP A 67 3.36 7.27 8.76
CA TRP A 67 3.82 7.89 7.52
C TRP A 67 5.11 8.68 7.69
#